data_AF-A0A6G2FVB7-F1
#
_entry.id   AF-A0A6G2FVB7-F1
#
_cell.length_a   1.000
_cell.length_b   1.000
_cell.length_c   1.000
_cell.angle_alpha   90.00
_cell.angle_beta   90.00
_cell.angle_gamma   90.00
#
_symmetry.space_group_name_H-M   'P 1'
#
loop_
_entity.id
_entity.type
_entity.pdbx_description
1 polymer ?
#
loop_
_entity_poly.entity_id
_entity_poly.type
_entity_poly.pdbx_seq_one_letter_code
_entity_poly.pdbx_strand_id
1 'polypeptide(L)'
;MATETTHLRLEFLARLSQGGFAEKLSPEQRRAIHITTRLDDFIDDALANGKQVVLTGNPGDGKTQYILRKQPEYPEPDFFYLYDASEFADYRELLDEWESAFEAGKPGILAINDGPLYEMTTSYTDHYPFLETIEDQFQNQIVYDDHVAGDVDFDDLVVIDLNNRNVLTRKVVLQAIDNLTADHFLKEGHNHSGTCHIQYNIQKLQNDTIRDNFKWLLKTVGKLNEHVTVRDLLNFIAYCITGGQADCEVEFGEELKYYNLAFEGDGKIFSLLNEYFNPRDLTHPFIDSTLWADAEEQVNPRDVEDLSNAIDTEFLRQKRRFYFEDNLMDIGFTGRDLYHEINYPFLDQRNNPNQSEEGVKEETIEMINGYFSPGSSQRSELRLWQAHNYRSKNSLVLISRTKIPKYDLERKIPDLHPDIRDAIDYTPTHHALEYIGGETPVRLKITRELSQSLSALDANVPYLVRDREEEQQLLEFMEEIEYQTNYSEVEGRILIKNTETGDVEVLEVHDDRYRVDVR
;
A
#
# COMPACT_ATOMS: atom_id res chain seq x y z
N MET A 1 -14.05 -40.28 27.84
CA MET A 1 -13.09 -39.67 26.90
C MET A 1 -13.82 -39.49 25.59
N ALA A 2 -14.56 -38.38 25.48
CA ALA A 2 -15.22 -38.00 24.24
C ALA A 2 -14.19 -37.25 23.40
N THR A 3 -14.05 -37.67 22.15
CA THR A 3 -13.27 -37.08 21.08
C THR A 3 -13.40 -35.56 21.06
N GLU A 4 -12.30 -34.83 21.31
CA GLU A 4 -12.16 -33.44 20.91
C GLU A 4 -12.34 -33.38 19.39
N THR A 5 -13.46 -32.80 18.97
CA THR A 5 -13.77 -32.54 17.58
C THR A 5 -12.73 -31.55 17.06
N THR A 6 -11.83 -31.95 16.15
CA THR A 6 -10.85 -31.04 15.54
C THR A 6 -11.56 -29.80 14.99
N HIS A 7 -11.18 -28.61 15.49
CA HIS A 7 -11.79 -27.33 15.13
C HIS A 7 -11.30 -26.80 13.77
N LEU A 8 -10.37 -27.50 13.12
CA LEU A 8 -9.75 -27.17 11.82
C LEU A 8 -10.43 -27.92 10.67
N ARG A 9 -11.70 -27.62 10.42
CA ARG A 9 -12.50 -28.23 9.34
C ARG A 9 -12.69 -27.27 8.16
N LEU A 10 -13.27 -27.76 7.06
CA LEU A 10 -13.64 -26.93 5.90
C LEU A 10 -14.48 -25.71 6.27
N GLU A 11 -15.41 -25.86 7.21
CA GLU A 11 -16.21 -24.77 7.74
C GLU A 11 -15.36 -23.62 8.31
N PHE A 12 -14.19 -23.91 8.88
CA PHE A 12 -13.27 -22.88 9.37
C PHE A 12 -12.71 -22.04 8.23
N LEU A 13 -12.26 -22.67 7.13
CA LEU A 13 -11.77 -21.94 5.94
C LEU A 13 -12.89 -21.12 5.29
N ALA A 14 -14.09 -21.68 5.16
CA ALA A 14 -15.23 -20.96 4.60
C ALA A 14 -15.60 -19.75 5.48
N ARG A 15 -15.61 -19.91 6.81
CA ARG A 15 -15.86 -18.79 7.74
C ARG A 15 -14.78 -17.73 7.68
N LEU A 16 -13.51 -18.12 7.51
CA LEU A 16 -12.41 -17.17 7.26
C LEU A 16 -12.68 -16.35 6.00
N SER A 17 -13.05 -16.99 4.89
CA SER A 17 -13.33 -16.28 3.63
C SER A 17 -14.45 -15.23 3.74
N GLN A 18 -15.36 -15.38 4.71
CA GLN A 18 -16.47 -14.45 4.99
C GLN A 18 -16.12 -13.41 6.07
N GLY A 19 -14.84 -13.28 6.45
CA GLY A 19 -14.39 -12.32 7.46
C GLY A 19 -14.50 -12.81 8.91
N GLY A 20 -14.48 -14.13 9.12
CA GLY A 20 -14.57 -14.76 10.45
C GLY A 20 -13.61 -14.16 11.49
N PHE A 21 -14.17 -13.74 12.62
CA PHE A 21 -13.48 -12.97 13.68
C PHE A 21 -12.41 -13.77 14.43
N ALA A 22 -11.24 -13.15 14.57
CA ALA A 22 -10.08 -13.70 15.28
C ALA A 22 -10.32 -13.93 16.79
N GLU A 23 -11.24 -13.16 17.41
CA GLU A 23 -11.66 -13.33 18.82
C GLU A 23 -12.51 -14.59 19.06
N LYS A 24 -13.25 -15.03 18.05
CA LYS A 24 -14.11 -16.23 18.13
C LYS A 24 -13.35 -17.51 17.80
N LEU A 25 -12.06 -17.40 17.47
CA LEU A 25 -11.22 -18.54 17.11
C LEU A 25 -10.70 -19.25 18.36
N SER A 26 -10.73 -20.58 18.32
CA SER A 26 -10.05 -21.38 19.34
C SER A 26 -8.53 -21.09 19.31
N PRO A 27 -7.79 -21.32 20.42
CA PRO A 27 -6.34 -21.17 20.42
C PRO A 27 -5.64 -22.02 19.33
N GLU A 28 -6.21 -23.17 18.98
CA GLU A 28 -5.72 -24.03 17.89
C GLU A 28 -5.90 -23.37 16.52
N GLN A 29 -7.10 -22.85 16.23
CA GLN A 29 -7.39 -22.13 14.99
C GLN A 29 -6.51 -20.90 14.81
N ARG A 30 -6.29 -20.13 15.89
CA ARG A 30 -5.40 -18.96 15.88
C ARG A 30 -3.97 -19.32 15.52
N ARG A 31 -3.43 -20.39 16.12
CA ARG A 31 -2.09 -20.90 15.79
C ARG A 31 -1.99 -21.36 14.34
N ALA A 32 -3.03 -21.99 13.81
CA ALA A 32 -3.03 -22.51 12.44
C ALA A 32 -2.96 -21.41 11.37
N ILE A 33 -3.53 -20.23 11.63
CA ILE A 33 -3.54 -19.11 10.67
C ILE A 33 -2.50 -18.03 10.98
N HIS A 34 -1.80 -18.14 12.11
CA HIS A 34 -0.83 -17.13 12.51
C HIS A 34 0.34 -17.08 11.52
N ILE A 35 0.67 -15.87 11.09
CA ILE A 35 1.78 -15.57 10.20
C ILE A 35 2.87 -14.92 11.03
N THR A 36 4.08 -15.50 10.98
CA THR A 36 5.21 -15.05 11.78
C THR A 36 5.92 -13.90 11.07
N THR A 37 5.92 -12.74 11.70
CA THR A 37 6.51 -11.50 11.20
C THR A 37 7.64 -11.03 12.10
N ARG A 38 8.34 -9.97 11.71
CA ARG A 38 9.39 -9.36 12.55
C ARG A 38 8.83 -8.77 13.85
N LEU A 39 7.54 -8.43 13.84
CA LEU A 39 6.84 -7.89 15.00
C LEU A 39 6.79 -8.89 16.15
N ASP A 40 6.78 -10.20 15.86
CA ASP A 40 6.80 -11.22 16.90
C ASP A 40 8.08 -11.16 17.73
N ASP A 41 9.23 -11.05 17.06
CA ASP A 41 10.55 -10.98 17.70
C ASP A 41 10.73 -9.61 18.40
N PHE A 42 10.29 -8.52 17.74
CA PHE A 42 10.34 -7.18 18.31
C PHE A 42 9.54 -7.06 19.61
N ILE A 43 8.32 -7.62 19.65
CA ILE A 43 7.50 -7.63 20.87
C ILE A 43 8.20 -8.42 21.98
N ASP A 44 8.83 -9.55 21.68
CA ASP A 44 9.57 -10.33 22.69
C ASP A 44 10.72 -9.53 23.29
N ASP A 45 11.52 -8.88 22.44
CA ASP A 45 12.64 -8.06 22.87
C ASP A 45 12.16 -6.85 23.69
N ALA A 46 11.08 -6.18 23.27
CA ALA A 46 10.51 -5.05 24.00
C ALA A 46 10.01 -5.48 25.40
N LEU A 47 9.24 -6.57 25.49
CA LEU A 47 8.73 -7.10 26.75
C LEU A 47 9.85 -7.57 27.68
N ALA A 48 10.88 -8.22 27.14
CA ALA A 48 12.04 -8.66 27.91
C ALA A 48 12.85 -7.49 28.50
N ASN A 49 12.82 -6.33 27.83
CA ASN A 49 13.42 -5.09 28.30
C ASN A 49 12.51 -4.28 29.23
N GLY A 50 11.33 -4.80 29.60
CA GLY A 50 10.41 -4.13 30.52
C GLY A 50 9.49 -3.10 29.88
N LYS A 51 9.47 -3.00 28.54
CA LYS A 51 8.71 -1.97 27.83
C LYS A 51 7.23 -2.30 27.71
N GLN A 52 6.41 -1.27 27.51
CA GLN A 52 5.05 -1.40 27.03
C GLN A 52 4.98 -1.17 25.52
N VAL A 53 4.31 -2.07 24.79
CA VAL A 53 4.13 -1.98 23.34
C VAL A 53 2.67 -1.62 23.03
N VAL A 54 2.46 -0.44 22.45
CA VAL A 54 1.15 0.01 21.95
C VAL A 54 1.06 -0.33 20.47
N LEU A 55 0.19 -1.27 20.13
CA LEU A 55 -0.14 -1.59 18.75
C LEU A 55 -1.37 -0.77 18.35
N THR A 56 -1.23 0.04 17.30
CA THR A 56 -2.32 0.78 16.67
C THR A 56 -2.52 0.40 15.21
N GLY A 57 -3.62 0.84 14.61
CA GLY A 57 -3.97 0.56 13.21
C GLY A 57 -5.42 0.14 13.02
N ASN A 58 -5.75 -0.33 11.83
CA ASN A 58 -7.12 -0.65 11.45
C ASN A 58 -7.66 -1.98 12.04
N PRO A 59 -9.00 -2.17 12.07
CA PRO A 59 -9.61 -3.46 12.36
C PRO A 59 -9.18 -4.52 11.34
N GLY A 60 -8.61 -5.63 11.81
CA GLY A 60 -8.13 -6.72 10.94
C GLY A 60 -6.61 -6.84 10.85
N ASP A 61 -5.85 -5.89 11.39
CA ASP A 61 -4.38 -5.95 11.43
C ASP A 61 -3.80 -6.98 12.42
N GLY A 62 -4.65 -7.59 13.25
CA GLY A 62 -4.26 -8.68 14.12
C GLY A 62 -3.66 -8.25 15.47
N LYS A 63 -3.85 -6.98 15.90
CA LYS A 63 -3.40 -6.47 17.21
C LYS A 63 -3.72 -7.42 18.37
N THR A 64 -5.00 -7.77 18.53
CA THR A 64 -5.49 -8.70 19.57
C THR A 64 -4.91 -10.12 19.42
N GLN A 65 -4.57 -10.54 18.19
CA GLN A 65 -3.93 -11.85 17.97
C GLN A 65 -2.51 -11.91 18.52
N TYR A 66 -1.74 -10.82 18.43
CA TYR A 66 -0.41 -10.75 19.04
C TYR A 66 -0.50 -10.90 20.56
N ILE A 67 -1.41 -10.18 21.21
CA ILE A 67 -1.64 -10.30 22.67
C ILE A 67 -1.93 -11.74 23.06
N LEU A 68 -2.95 -12.33 22.43
CA LEU A 68 -3.39 -13.68 22.77
C LEU A 68 -2.34 -14.76 22.48
N ARG A 69 -1.43 -14.51 21.53
CA ARG A 69 -0.32 -15.42 21.22
C ARG A 69 0.79 -15.35 22.27
N LYS A 70 1.08 -14.15 22.77
CA LYS A 70 2.18 -13.89 23.70
C LYS A 70 1.79 -14.19 25.16
N GLN A 71 0.51 -14.09 25.52
CA GLN A 71 0.02 -14.33 26.88
C GLN A 71 0.45 -15.67 27.54
N PRO A 72 0.56 -16.81 26.83
CA PRO A 72 1.07 -18.05 27.44
C PRO A 72 2.54 -17.99 27.87
N GLU A 73 3.35 -17.18 27.17
CA GLU A 73 4.78 -16.99 27.45
C GLU A 73 5.01 -15.84 28.45
N TYR A 74 4.11 -14.85 28.44
CA TYR A 74 4.12 -13.67 29.30
C TYR A 74 2.79 -13.57 30.07
N PRO A 75 2.59 -14.39 31.12
CA PRO A 75 1.29 -14.50 31.78
C PRO A 75 0.96 -13.30 32.68
N GLU A 76 -0.33 -13.07 32.88
CA GLU A 76 -0.81 -12.25 34.00
C GLU A 76 -0.46 -12.94 35.34
N PRO A 77 -0.16 -12.18 36.42
CA PRO A 77 -0.33 -10.73 36.57
C PRO A 77 0.92 -9.90 36.27
N ASP A 78 2.00 -10.49 35.78
CA ASP A 78 3.29 -9.81 35.63
C ASP A 78 3.32 -8.84 34.42
N PHE A 79 2.41 -9.04 33.46
CA PHE A 79 2.27 -8.22 32.26
C PHE A 79 0.92 -7.49 32.22
N PHE A 80 0.90 -6.31 31.60
CA PHE A 80 -0.30 -5.49 31.39
C PHE A 80 -0.84 -5.70 29.98
N TYR A 81 -2.14 -5.99 29.87
CA TYR A 81 -2.78 -6.27 28.59
C TYR A 81 -4.04 -5.45 28.40
N LEU A 82 -4.14 -4.80 27.25
CA LEU A 82 -5.36 -4.14 26.78
C LEU A 82 -5.75 -4.75 25.43
N TYR A 83 -6.87 -5.47 25.38
CA TYR A 83 -7.29 -6.19 24.16
C TYR A 83 -8.02 -5.29 23.15
N ASP A 84 -8.79 -4.33 23.64
CA ASP A 84 -9.47 -3.31 22.86
C ASP A 84 -9.82 -2.12 23.78
N ALA A 85 -9.27 -0.95 23.49
CA ALA A 85 -9.61 0.29 24.21
C ALA A 85 -11.11 0.67 24.08
N SER A 86 -11.76 0.24 22.99
CA SER A 86 -13.14 0.61 22.65
C SER A 86 -14.18 -0.02 23.59
N GLU A 87 -13.79 -0.99 24.42
CA GLU A 87 -14.66 -1.60 25.44
C GLU A 87 -14.90 -0.67 26.64
N PHE A 88 -14.09 0.37 26.80
CA PHE A 88 -14.22 1.35 27.89
C PHE A 88 -15.19 2.47 27.52
N ALA A 89 -16.18 2.72 28.38
CA ALA A 89 -17.14 3.81 28.19
C ALA A 89 -16.56 5.18 28.56
N ASP A 90 -15.59 5.21 29.47
CA ASP A 90 -14.82 6.39 29.87
C ASP A 90 -13.33 6.04 29.83
N TYR A 91 -12.56 6.72 28.97
CA TYR A 91 -11.13 6.47 28.84
C TYR A 91 -10.34 6.84 30.10
N ARG A 92 -10.89 7.65 31.02
CA ARG A 92 -10.20 7.93 32.30
C ARG A 92 -10.00 6.67 33.13
N GLU A 93 -10.96 5.75 33.13
CA GLU A 93 -10.83 4.48 33.83
C GLU A 93 -9.65 3.67 33.26
N LEU A 94 -9.57 3.61 31.93
CA LEU A 94 -8.46 2.95 31.24
C LEU A 94 -7.12 3.65 31.50
N LEU A 95 -7.07 4.97 31.42
CA LEU A 95 -5.85 5.77 31.58
C LEU A 95 -5.33 5.71 33.02
N ASP A 96 -6.20 5.70 34.04
CA ASP A 96 -5.81 5.51 35.44
C ASP A 96 -5.18 4.12 35.66
N GLU A 97 -5.76 3.07 35.07
CA GLU A 97 -5.21 1.71 35.13
C GLU A 97 -3.88 1.60 34.37
N TRP A 98 -3.77 2.24 33.21
CA TRP A 98 -2.57 2.23 32.38
C TRP A 98 -1.45 3.02 33.06
N GLU A 99 -1.70 4.23 33.55
CA GLU A 99 -0.72 5.05 34.28
C GLU A 99 -0.18 4.28 35.49
N SER A 100 -1.05 3.65 36.28
CA SER A 100 -0.64 2.83 37.42
C SER A 100 0.28 1.68 37.02
N ALA A 101 0.03 1.04 35.87
CA ALA A 101 0.88 -0.02 35.33
C ALA A 101 2.21 0.52 34.79
N PHE A 102 2.17 1.67 34.11
CA PHE A 102 3.34 2.34 33.56
C PHE A 102 4.29 2.81 34.66
N GLU A 103 3.79 3.51 35.69
CA GLU A 103 4.60 3.93 36.86
C GLU A 103 5.18 2.76 37.64
N ALA A 104 4.50 1.61 37.64
CA ALA A 104 5.00 0.38 38.25
C ALA A 104 6.10 -0.32 37.42
N GLY A 105 6.45 0.21 36.23
CA GLY A 105 7.41 -0.40 35.31
C GLY A 105 6.93 -1.74 34.78
N LYS A 106 5.60 -1.92 34.64
CA LYS A 106 5.00 -3.19 34.27
C LYS A 106 5.00 -3.32 32.73
N PRO A 107 5.74 -4.27 32.14
CA PRO A 107 5.73 -4.50 30.70
C PRO A 107 4.36 -4.95 30.22
N GLY A 108 4.06 -4.74 28.94
CA GLY A 108 2.73 -5.06 28.44
C GLY A 108 2.54 -4.88 26.95
N ILE A 109 1.41 -5.38 26.45
CA ILE A 109 0.96 -5.15 25.07
C ILE A 109 -0.45 -4.55 25.11
N LEU A 110 -0.62 -3.43 24.44
CA LEU A 110 -1.88 -2.72 24.36
C LEU A 110 -2.34 -2.66 22.90
N ALA A 111 -3.58 -3.07 22.64
CA ALA A 111 -4.23 -2.93 21.35
C ALA A 111 -5.23 -1.77 21.42
N ILE A 112 -4.90 -0.69 20.71
CA ILE A 112 -5.70 0.53 20.66
C ILE A 112 -5.95 0.83 19.17
N ASN A 113 -7.13 1.31 18.80
CA ASN A 113 -7.36 1.75 17.41
C ASN A 113 -7.01 3.24 17.28
N ASP A 114 -6.74 3.72 16.07
CA ASP A 114 -6.24 5.08 15.84
C ASP A 114 -7.17 6.17 16.39
N GLY A 115 -8.49 5.99 16.24
CA GLY A 115 -9.49 6.93 16.76
C GLY A 115 -9.42 7.10 18.29
N PRO A 116 -9.60 6.01 19.07
CA PRO A 116 -9.40 6.04 20.52
C PRO A 116 -8.02 6.59 20.93
N LEU A 117 -6.93 6.20 20.25
CA LEU A 117 -5.59 6.69 20.58
C LEU A 117 -5.48 8.22 20.39
N TYR A 118 -6.00 8.73 19.28
CA TYR A 118 -6.06 10.16 18.98
C TYR A 118 -6.92 10.93 20.00
N GLU A 119 -8.07 10.38 20.39
CA GLU A 119 -8.93 10.99 21.40
C GLU A 119 -8.23 11.08 22.76
N MET A 120 -7.54 10.00 23.17
CA MET A 120 -6.77 9.95 24.42
C MET A 120 -5.66 11.02 24.42
N THR A 121 -4.81 11.03 23.39
CA THR A 121 -3.68 11.97 23.25
C THR A 121 -4.12 13.43 23.07
N THR A 122 -5.27 13.69 22.45
CA THR A 122 -5.74 15.09 22.30
C THR A 122 -6.44 15.62 23.56
N SER A 123 -7.17 14.76 24.29
CA SER A 123 -8.10 15.22 25.34
C SER A 123 -7.57 15.04 26.76
N TYR A 124 -6.56 14.20 26.97
CA TYR A 124 -6.13 13.77 28.31
C TYR A 124 -4.64 13.97 28.60
N THR A 125 -3.83 14.44 27.65
CA THR A 125 -2.37 14.66 27.83
C THR A 125 -2.03 15.58 29.01
N ASP A 126 -2.85 16.60 29.30
CA ASP A 126 -2.67 17.47 30.47
C ASP A 126 -2.70 16.71 31.82
N HIS A 127 -3.38 15.56 31.86
CA HIS A 127 -3.56 14.75 33.07
C HIS A 127 -2.66 13.52 33.10
N TYR A 128 -2.30 12.97 31.93
CA TYR A 128 -1.46 11.78 31.79
C TYR A 128 -0.26 12.10 30.88
N PRO A 129 0.87 12.56 31.43
CA PRO A 129 1.99 13.07 30.65
C PRO A 129 2.62 12.06 29.68
N PHE A 130 2.56 10.75 29.97
CA PHE A 130 3.10 9.71 29.08
C PHE A 130 2.41 9.69 27.70
N LEU A 131 1.21 10.28 27.58
CA LEU A 131 0.51 10.41 26.31
C LEU A 131 1.21 11.35 25.33
N GLU A 132 2.01 12.32 25.83
CA GLU A 132 2.83 13.20 24.98
C GLU A 132 3.88 12.36 24.22
N THR A 133 4.56 11.44 24.92
CA THR A 133 5.49 10.49 24.30
C THR A 133 4.80 9.62 23.24
N ILE A 134 3.57 9.16 23.50
CA ILE A 134 2.79 8.38 22.54
C ILE A 134 2.46 9.20 21.30
N GLU A 135 2.00 10.43 21.49
CA GLU A 135 1.66 11.35 20.39
C GLU A 135 2.90 11.65 19.53
N ASP A 136 4.02 11.96 20.17
CA ASP A 136 5.30 12.24 19.50
C ASP A 136 5.78 11.03 18.69
N GLN A 137 5.76 9.83 19.27
CA GLN A 137 6.11 8.61 18.55
C GLN A 137 5.16 8.36 17.38
N PHE A 138 3.85 8.53 17.58
CA PHE A 138 2.84 8.29 16.55
C PHE A 138 2.98 9.26 15.37
N GLN A 139 3.25 10.53 15.62
CA GLN A 139 3.45 11.56 14.57
C GLN A 139 4.79 11.38 13.82
N ASN A 140 5.81 10.81 14.46
CA ASN A 140 7.16 10.70 13.92
C ASN A 140 7.58 9.28 13.52
N GLN A 141 6.64 8.35 13.32
CA GLN A 141 6.97 6.98 12.87
C GLN A 141 7.62 6.94 11.48
N ILE A 142 7.27 7.87 10.58
CA ILE A 142 7.84 7.96 9.24
C ILE A 142 8.81 9.15 9.19
N VAL A 143 10.07 8.86 8.92
CA VAL A 143 11.14 9.84 8.81
C VAL A 143 11.73 9.84 7.40
N TYR A 144 12.40 10.92 7.03
CA TYR A 144 13.05 11.08 5.71
C TYR A 144 14.58 11.16 5.82
N ASP A 145 15.10 11.30 7.04
CA ASP A 145 16.53 11.36 7.34
C ASP A 145 16.75 10.86 8.78
N ASP A 146 17.60 9.85 8.94
CA ASP A 146 17.93 9.26 10.24
C ASP A 146 18.61 10.28 11.17
N HIS A 147 19.28 11.30 10.62
CA HIS A 147 19.93 12.34 11.40
C HIS A 147 18.95 13.40 11.94
N VAL A 148 17.75 13.48 11.34
CA VAL A 148 16.68 14.44 11.71
C VAL A 148 15.59 13.74 12.53
N ALA A 149 15.67 12.43 12.72
CA ALA A 149 14.71 11.61 13.46
C ALA A 149 14.49 12.08 14.92
N GLY A 150 15.42 12.87 15.49
CA GLY A 150 15.21 13.65 16.71
C GLY A 150 15.10 12.83 18.00
N ASP A 151 15.05 13.54 19.12
CA ASP A 151 14.99 13.03 20.51
C ASP A 151 13.64 12.38 20.85
N VAL A 152 13.11 11.49 19.99
CA VAL A 152 11.89 10.75 20.32
C VAL A 152 12.25 9.64 21.31
N ASP A 153 11.62 9.66 22.48
CA ASP A 153 11.85 8.69 23.54
C ASP A 153 11.13 7.37 23.22
N PHE A 154 11.86 6.26 23.20
CA PHE A 154 11.34 4.88 23.03
C PHE A 154 11.75 3.96 24.18
N ASP A 155 12.25 4.49 25.31
CA ASP A 155 12.90 3.71 26.36
C ASP A 155 11.91 2.81 27.12
N ASP A 156 10.83 3.38 27.65
CA ASP A 156 9.85 2.64 28.47
C ASP A 156 8.59 2.21 27.70
N LEU A 157 8.29 2.91 26.60
CA LEU A 157 7.08 2.70 25.79
C LEU A 157 7.41 2.76 24.31
N VAL A 158 6.78 1.89 23.50
CA VAL A 158 6.92 1.89 22.04
C VAL A 158 5.55 1.80 21.37
N VAL A 159 5.26 2.73 20.46
CA VAL A 159 4.07 2.76 19.62
C VAL A 159 4.41 2.23 18.23
N ILE A 160 3.61 1.27 17.75
CA ILE A 160 3.75 0.68 16.42
C ILE A 160 2.42 0.84 15.69
N ASP A 161 2.40 1.66 14.63
CA ASP A 161 1.24 1.77 13.75
C ASP A 161 1.29 0.69 12.65
N LEU A 162 0.38 -0.27 12.76
CA LEU A 162 0.25 -1.36 11.79
C LEU A 162 -0.30 -0.89 10.44
N ASN A 163 -0.83 0.33 10.32
CA ASN A 163 -1.17 0.92 9.01
C ASN A 163 0.07 1.14 8.13
N ASN A 164 1.25 1.30 8.74
CA ASN A 164 2.52 1.41 8.01
C ASN A 164 3.04 0.04 7.53
N ARG A 165 2.45 -1.07 8.01
CA ARG A 165 2.93 -2.42 7.70
C ARG A 165 2.40 -2.91 6.36
N ASN A 166 3.31 -3.24 5.45
CA ASN A 166 2.99 -4.01 4.27
C ASN A 166 2.83 -5.50 4.61
N VAL A 167 1.63 -6.05 4.45
CA VAL A 167 1.38 -7.50 4.63
C VAL A 167 1.62 -8.31 3.37
N LEU A 168 1.64 -7.70 2.19
CA LEU A 168 1.76 -8.42 0.92
C LEU A 168 3.24 -8.67 0.54
N THR A 169 4.05 -9.06 1.52
CA THR A 169 5.45 -9.41 1.34
C THR A 169 5.61 -10.88 0.97
N ARG A 170 6.78 -11.23 0.40
CA ARG A 170 7.09 -12.62 0.02
C ARG A 170 6.89 -13.60 1.17
N LYS A 171 7.40 -13.27 2.36
CA LYS A 171 7.37 -14.17 3.52
C LYS A 171 5.93 -14.38 3.99
N VAL A 172 5.19 -13.28 4.16
CA VAL A 172 3.82 -13.29 4.68
C VAL A 172 2.87 -14.02 3.72
N VAL A 173 2.90 -13.71 2.42
CA VAL A 173 2.01 -14.35 1.44
C VAL A 173 2.26 -15.85 1.34
N LEU A 174 3.53 -16.28 1.26
CA LEU A 174 3.86 -17.71 1.19
C LEU A 174 3.44 -18.44 2.46
N GLN A 175 3.70 -17.88 3.64
CA GLN A 175 3.29 -18.49 4.89
C GLN A 175 1.76 -18.58 5.01
N ALA A 176 1.03 -17.56 4.55
CA ALA A 176 -0.44 -17.59 4.53
C ALA A 176 -0.97 -18.71 3.62
N ILE A 177 -0.40 -18.88 2.42
CA ILE A 177 -0.75 -20.00 1.53
C ILE A 177 -0.43 -21.33 2.19
N ASP A 178 0.78 -21.51 2.72
CA ASP A 178 1.21 -22.76 3.35
C ASP A 178 0.31 -23.14 4.55
N ASN A 179 -0.04 -22.16 5.39
CA ASN A 179 -0.94 -22.35 6.53
C ASN A 179 -2.35 -22.81 6.08
N LEU A 180 -2.94 -22.15 5.08
CA LEU A 180 -4.31 -22.43 4.61
C LEU A 180 -4.40 -23.63 3.65
N THR A 181 -3.27 -24.11 3.14
CA THR A 181 -3.19 -25.29 2.27
C THR A 181 -2.59 -26.51 2.97
N ALA A 182 -2.43 -26.48 4.29
CA ALA A 182 -1.86 -27.58 5.05
C ALA A 182 -2.65 -28.90 4.91
N ASP A 183 -1.94 -30.04 4.97
CA ASP A 183 -2.46 -31.39 4.70
C ASP A 183 -3.71 -31.81 5.49
N HIS A 184 -3.96 -31.22 6.66
CA HIS A 184 -5.15 -31.54 7.44
C HIS A 184 -6.44 -31.08 6.73
N PHE A 185 -6.42 -29.97 6.00
CA PHE A 185 -7.55 -29.51 5.19
C PHE A 185 -7.81 -30.37 3.94
N LEU A 186 -6.84 -31.18 3.51
CA LEU A 186 -7.04 -32.16 2.44
C LEU A 186 -7.77 -33.42 2.93
N LYS A 187 -7.64 -33.76 4.21
CA LYS A 187 -8.10 -35.03 4.80
C LYS A 187 -9.37 -34.88 5.63
N GLU A 188 -9.48 -33.81 6.39
CA GLU A 188 -10.59 -33.58 7.32
C GLU A 188 -11.75 -32.83 6.66
N GLY A 189 -12.98 -33.27 6.94
CA GLY A 189 -14.21 -32.61 6.44
C GLY A 189 -14.69 -33.06 5.06
N HIS A 190 -13.98 -33.99 4.39
CA HIS A 190 -14.36 -34.52 3.07
C HIS A 190 -15.03 -35.90 3.20
N ASN A 191 -16.34 -35.98 2.96
CA ASN A 191 -17.12 -37.22 3.06
C ASN A 191 -17.56 -37.76 1.68
N HIS A 192 -16.67 -37.75 0.69
CA HIS A 192 -16.96 -38.22 -0.67
C HIS A 192 -15.80 -39.03 -1.26
N SER A 193 -16.08 -39.78 -2.33
CA SER A 193 -15.07 -40.46 -3.14
C SER A 193 -14.69 -39.59 -4.34
N GLY A 194 -13.45 -39.11 -4.41
CA GLY A 194 -12.96 -38.24 -5.49
C GLY A 194 -12.37 -36.93 -4.97
N THR A 195 -11.80 -36.13 -5.87
CA THR A 195 -11.25 -34.80 -5.55
C THR A 195 -12.36 -33.76 -5.73
N CYS A 196 -12.72 -33.04 -4.66
CA CYS A 196 -13.64 -31.91 -4.72
C CYS A 196 -12.93 -30.59 -5.08
N HIS A 197 -13.70 -29.52 -5.31
CA HIS A 197 -13.15 -28.21 -5.68
C HIS A 197 -12.15 -27.66 -4.65
N ILE A 198 -12.45 -27.81 -3.36
CA ILE A 198 -11.56 -27.39 -2.28
C ILE A 198 -10.24 -28.15 -2.32
N GLN A 199 -10.29 -29.49 -2.43
CA GLN A 199 -9.08 -30.31 -2.53
C GLN A 199 -8.26 -29.98 -3.79
N TYR A 200 -8.95 -29.76 -4.91
CA TYR A 200 -8.31 -29.33 -6.16
C TYR A 200 -7.58 -28.00 -5.99
N ASN A 201 -8.25 -26.98 -5.43
CA ASN A 201 -7.67 -25.65 -5.22
C ASN A 201 -6.49 -25.69 -4.26
N ILE A 202 -6.60 -26.43 -3.15
CA ILE A 202 -5.47 -26.62 -2.21
C ILE A 202 -4.28 -27.26 -2.92
N GLN A 203 -4.48 -28.38 -3.63
CA GLN A 203 -3.40 -29.07 -4.35
C GLN A 203 -2.73 -28.18 -5.41
N LYS A 204 -3.53 -27.34 -6.09
CA LYS A 204 -3.01 -26.36 -7.06
C LYS A 204 -2.20 -25.26 -6.40
N LEU A 205 -2.67 -24.71 -5.28
CA LEU A 205 -1.95 -23.67 -4.53
C LEU A 205 -0.70 -24.21 -3.81
N GLN A 206 -0.59 -25.52 -3.59
CA GLN A 206 0.64 -26.19 -3.15
C GLN A 206 1.69 -26.34 -4.27
N ASN A 207 1.32 -26.16 -5.54
CA ASN A 207 2.29 -26.22 -6.64
C ASN A 207 3.22 -25.00 -6.61
N ASP A 208 4.53 -25.24 -6.64
CA ASP A 208 5.55 -24.18 -6.50
C ASP A 208 5.39 -23.04 -7.50
N THR A 209 5.12 -23.35 -8.76
CA THR A 209 4.97 -22.35 -9.83
C THR A 209 3.73 -21.49 -9.62
N ILE A 210 2.59 -22.13 -9.35
CA ILE A 210 1.31 -21.45 -9.11
C ILE A 210 1.41 -20.58 -7.86
N ARG A 211 1.97 -21.13 -6.78
CA ARG A 211 2.24 -20.43 -5.52
C ARG A 211 3.13 -19.20 -5.73
N ASP A 212 4.18 -19.35 -6.54
CA ASP A 212 5.07 -18.24 -6.85
C ASP A 212 4.38 -17.15 -7.66
N ASN A 213 3.53 -17.50 -8.63
CA ASN A 213 2.75 -16.55 -9.40
C ASN A 213 1.72 -15.81 -8.54
N PHE A 214 1.04 -16.50 -7.62
CA PHE A 214 0.13 -15.91 -6.65
C PHE A 214 0.86 -14.88 -5.76
N LYS A 215 2.04 -15.25 -5.25
CA LYS A 215 2.93 -14.35 -4.50
C LYS A 215 3.32 -13.13 -5.33
N TRP A 216 3.65 -13.29 -6.61
CA TRP A 216 4.06 -12.16 -7.45
C TRP A 216 2.91 -11.19 -7.73
N LEU A 217 1.71 -11.70 -8.02
CA LEU A 217 0.52 -10.89 -8.20
C LEU A 217 0.23 -10.08 -6.91
N LEU A 218 0.15 -10.76 -5.76
CA LEU A 218 -0.13 -10.10 -4.48
C LEU A 218 0.97 -9.13 -4.06
N LYS A 219 2.25 -9.45 -4.28
CA LYS A 219 3.34 -8.50 -4.03
C LYS A 219 3.22 -7.26 -4.92
N THR A 220 2.71 -7.41 -6.14
CA THR A 220 2.49 -6.26 -7.05
C THR A 220 1.31 -5.42 -6.58
N VAL A 221 0.23 -6.05 -6.08
CA VAL A 221 -0.86 -5.36 -5.38
C VAL A 221 -0.33 -4.60 -4.16
N GLY A 222 0.55 -5.20 -3.36
CA GLY A 222 1.17 -4.57 -2.19
C GLY A 222 2.12 -3.39 -2.49
N LYS A 223 2.36 -3.08 -3.76
CA LYS A 223 3.06 -1.86 -4.16
C LYS A 223 2.11 -0.69 -4.39
N LEU A 224 0.81 -0.95 -4.51
CA LEU A 224 -0.22 0.08 -4.56
C LEU A 224 -0.27 0.80 -3.21
N ASN A 225 -0.61 2.08 -3.21
CA ASN A 225 -0.62 2.95 -2.04
C ASN A 225 -1.85 2.68 -1.13
N GLU A 226 -2.17 1.42 -0.89
CA GLU A 226 -3.43 0.99 -0.32
C GLU A 226 -3.17 0.02 0.83
N HIS A 227 -3.71 0.33 2.01
CA HIS A 227 -3.54 -0.52 3.19
C HIS A 227 -4.33 -1.83 3.02
N VAL A 228 -3.65 -2.94 3.22
CA VAL A 228 -4.22 -4.30 3.18
C VAL A 228 -3.91 -4.95 4.52
N THR A 229 -4.95 -5.43 5.21
CA THR A 229 -4.77 -6.06 6.52
C THR A 229 -4.43 -7.55 6.39
N VAL A 230 -3.91 -8.16 7.46
CA VAL A 230 -3.71 -9.62 7.51
C VAL A 230 -5.03 -10.36 7.29
N ARG A 231 -6.14 -9.82 7.80
CA ARG A 231 -7.49 -10.37 7.58
C ARG A 231 -7.84 -10.38 6.10
N ASP A 232 -7.60 -9.29 5.36
CA ASP A 232 -7.89 -9.25 3.92
C ASP A 232 -7.14 -10.33 3.16
N LEU A 233 -5.86 -10.55 3.48
CA LEU A 233 -5.05 -11.61 2.89
C LEU A 233 -5.59 -13.01 3.19
N LEU A 234 -5.90 -13.30 4.46
CA LEU A 234 -6.43 -14.60 4.86
C LEU A 234 -7.81 -14.85 4.24
N ASN A 235 -8.68 -13.85 4.22
CA ASN A 235 -10.00 -13.93 3.57
C ASN A 235 -9.85 -14.24 2.09
N PHE A 236 -8.98 -13.51 1.39
CA PHE A 236 -8.72 -13.68 -0.04
C PHE A 236 -8.27 -15.11 -0.39
N ILE A 237 -7.25 -15.63 0.31
CA ILE A 237 -6.73 -16.98 0.06
C ILE A 237 -7.79 -18.03 0.42
N ALA A 238 -8.47 -17.88 1.56
CA ALA A 238 -9.53 -18.80 1.98
C ALA A 238 -10.70 -18.82 0.97
N TYR A 239 -11.06 -17.66 0.39
CA TYR A 239 -12.05 -17.58 -0.67
C TYR A 239 -11.58 -18.27 -1.95
N CYS A 240 -10.34 -18.06 -2.38
CA CYS A 240 -9.78 -18.74 -3.55
C CYS A 240 -9.76 -20.28 -3.38
N ILE A 241 -9.71 -20.77 -2.14
CA ILE A 241 -9.79 -22.20 -1.83
C ILE A 241 -11.23 -22.71 -1.86
N THR A 242 -12.14 -21.99 -1.20
CA THR A 242 -13.49 -22.49 -0.85
C THR A 242 -14.64 -21.95 -1.70
N GLY A 243 -14.45 -20.83 -2.38
CA GLY A 243 -15.52 -20.06 -3.01
C GLY A 243 -16.53 -19.49 -2.00
N GLY A 244 -16.17 -19.39 -0.72
CA GLY A 244 -17.10 -19.00 0.34
C GLY A 244 -18.03 -20.13 0.81
N GLN A 245 -17.86 -21.34 0.30
CA GLN A 245 -18.71 -22.49 0.61
C GLN A 245 -18.11 -23.36 1.72
N ALA A 246 -18.93 -23.74 2.71
CA ALA A 246 -18.53 -24.64 3.78
C ALA A 246 -18.56 -26.12 3.36
N ASP A 247 -19.43 -26.46 2.41
CA ASP A 247 -19.53 -27.79 1.80
C ASP A 247 -18.71 -27.83 0.51
N CYS A 248 -18.13 -29.00 0.22
CA CYS A 248 -17.34 -29.20 -0.99
C CYS A 248 -18.12 -29.93 -2.09
N GLU A 249 -17.81 -29.61 -3.34
CA GLU A 249 -18.49 -30.13 -4.54
C GLU A 249 -17.54 -31.02 -5.35
N VAL A 250 -17.98 -32.22 -5.73
CA VAL A 250 -17.18 -33.19 -6.52
C VAL A 250 -17.40 -33.00 -8.02
N GLU A 251 -18.59 -32.57 -8.43
CA GLU A 251 -18.92 -32.18 -9.79
C GLU A 251 -18.98 -30.65 -9.84
N PHE A 252 -17.83 -30.01 -10.04
CA PHE A 252 -17.68 -28.55 -10.03
C PHE A 252 -17.18 -28.04 -11.37
N GLY A 253 -17.60 -26.84 -11.75
CA GLY A 253 -17.19 -26.18 -12.99
C GLY A 253 -15.96 -25.28 -12.81
N GLU A 254 -15.74 -24.44 -13.83
CA GLU A 254 -14.65 -23.48 -13.86
C GLU A 254 -14.80 -22.38 -12.81
N GLU A 255 -16.03 -22.03 -12.44
CA GLU A 255 -16.38 -20.98 -11.47
C GLU A 255 -15.83 -21.24 -10.06
N LEU A 256 -15.70 -22.52 -9.66
CA LEU A 256 -15.16 -22.89 -8.35
C LEU A 256 -13.63 -23.11 -8.34
N LYS A 257 -12.95 -22.79 -9.44
CA LYS A 257 -11.48 -22.89 -9.51
C LYS A 257 -10.81 -21.61 -9.03
N TYR A 258 -9.72 -21.78 -8.28
CA TYR A 258 -9.00 -20.70 -7.60
C TYR A 258 -8.66 -19.48 -8.50
N TYR A 259 -8.34 -19.70 -9.78
CA TYR A 259 -8.00 -18.60 -10.70
C TYR A 259 -9.20 -17.75 -11.12
N ASN A 260 -10.42 -18.30 -11.11
CA ASN A 260 -11.64 -17.51 -11.31
C ASN A 260 -12.06 -16.85 -10.00
N LEU A 261 -12.05 -17.62 -8.91
CA LEU A 261 -12.40 -17.13 -7.58
C LEU A 261 -11.55 -15.93 -7.15
N ALA A 262 -10.28 -15.86 -7.57
CA ALA A 262 -9.38 -14.73 -7.31
C ALA A 262 -9.88 -13.36 -7.83
N PHE A 263 -10.88 -13.33 -8.71
CA PHE A 263 -11.46 -12.10 -9.27
C PHE A 263 -12.97 -11.94 -9.01
N GLU A 264 -13.58 -12.85 -8.25
CA GLU A 264 -15.05 -12.90 -8.06
C GLU A 264 -15.51 -12.67 -6.61
N GLY A 265 -14.57 -12.53 -5.67
CA GLY A 265 -14.88 -12.25 -4.26
C GLY A 265 -15.01 -10.77 -3.91
N ASP A 266 -15.30 -10.53 -2.64
CA ASP A 266 -15.40 -9.20 -2.02
C ASP A 266 -14.28 -8.97 -1.01
N GLY A 267 -13.79 -7.74 -0.92
CA GLY A 267 -12.75 -7.33 0.03
C GLY A 267 -11.64 -6.52 -0.63
N LYS A 268 -10.72 -5.97 0.17
CA LYS A 268 -9.74 -4.98 -0.30
C LYS A 268 -8.87 -5.52 -1.44
N ILE A 269 -8.34 -6.74 -1.31
CA ILE A 269 -7.51 -7.36 -2.36
C ILE A 269 -8.31 -7.58 -3.65
N PHE A 270 -9.55 -8.05 -3.57
CA PHE A 270 -10.40 -8.22 -4.76
C PHE A 270 -10.68 -6.90 -5.46
N SER A 271 -10.99 -5.84 -4.70
CA SER A 271 -11.17 -4.50 -5.25
C SER A 271 -9.91 -4.02 -6.00
N LEU A 272 -8.74 -4.16 -5.38
CA LEU A 272 -7.47 -3.76 -6.01
C LEU A 272 -7.15 -4.59 -7.27
N LEU A 273 -7.43 -5.90 -7.25
CA LEU A 273 -7.26 -6.76 -8.42
C LEU A 273 -8.21 -6.38 -9.55
N ASN A 274 -9.48 -6.10 -9.25
CA ASN A 274 -10.47 -5.72 -10.26
C ASN A 274 -10.30 -4.29 -10.78
N GLU A 275 -9.71 -3.39 -10.00
CA GLU A 275 -9.45 -2.00 -10.40
C GLU A 275 -8.17 -1.88 -11.24
N TYR A 276 -7.10 -2.58 -10.85
CA TYR A 276 -5.77 -2.38 -11.45
C TYR A 276 -5.25 -3.56 -12.24
N PHE A 277 -5.74 -4.78 -11.99
CA PHE A 277 -5.18 -6.01 -12.55
C PHE A 277 -6.21 -6.88 -13.26
N ASN A 278 -7.35 -6.29 -13.64
CA ASN A 278 -8.44 -7.01 -14.26
C ASN A 278 -7.98 -7.62 -15.60
N PRO A 279 -8.09 -8.94 -15.80
CA PRO A 279 -7.68 -9.58 -17.03
C PRO A 279 -8.41 -9.08 -18.29
N ARG A 280 -9.58 -8.44 -18.14
CA ARG A 280 -10.29 -7.79 -19.26
C ARG A 280 -9.60 -6.52 -19.75
N ASP A 281 -9.00 -5.77 -18.83
CA ASP A 281 -8.49 -4.42 -19.12
C ASP A 281 -7.00 -4.44 -19.52
N LEU A 282 -6.25 -5.44 -19.06
CA LEU A 282 -4.85 -5.60 -19.39
C LEU A 282 -4.68 -6.34 -20.70
N THR A 283 -4.01 -5.75 -21.68
CA THR A 283 -3.84 -6.35 -23.02
C THR A 283 -2.39 -6.69 -23.28
N HIS A 284 -2.16 -7.83 -23.93
CA HIS A 284 -0.85 -8.20 -24.44
C HIS A 284 -1.02 -8.93 -25.78
N PRO A 285 -0.58 -8.37 -26.92
CA PRO A 285 -0.96 -8.83 -28.25
C PRO A 285 -0.72 -10.33 -28.50
N PHE A 286 0.42 -10.87 -28.07
CA PHE A 286 0.76 -12.27 -28.31
C PHE A 286 -0.04 -13.23 -27.43
N ILE A 287 -0.06 -13.00 -26.11
CA ILE A 287 -0.87 -13.75 -25.14
C ILE A 287 -2.35 -13.73 -25.58
N ASP A 288 -2.90 -12.55 -25.83
CA ASP A 288 -4.32 -12.41 -26.18
C ASP A 288 -4.65 -13.14 -27.48
N SER A 289 -3.81 -13.03 -28.51
CA SER A 289 -4.03 -13.74 -29.77
C SER A 289 -4.00 -15.26 -29.60
N THR A 290 -3.10 -15.80 -28.77
CA THR A 290 -3.01 -17.25 -28.54
C THR A 290 -4.22 -17.75 -27.75
N LEU A 291 -4.53 -17.11 -26.62
CA LEU A 291 -5.65 -17.52 -25.77
C LEU A 291 -7.00 -17.36 -26.47
N TRP A 292 -7.14 -16.35 -27.33
CA TRP A 292 -8.36 -16.16 -28.11
C TRP A 292 -8.55 -17.29 -29.14
N ALA A 293 -7.48 -17.66 -29.86
CA ALA A 293 -7.54 -18.78 -30.80
C ALA A 293 -7.90 -20.10 -30.10
N ASP A 294 -7.32 -20.37 -28.92
CA ASP A 294 -7.64 -21.55 -28.12
C ASP A 294 -9.12 -21.54 -27.65
N ALA A 295 -9.66 -20.37 -27.30
CA ALA A 295 -11.07 -20.22 -26.93
C ALA A 295 -12.01 -20.48 -28.12
N GLU A 296 -11.67 -20.00 -29.32
CA GLU A 296 -12.42 -20.28 -30.55
C GLU A 296 -12.46 -21.78 -30.89
N GLU A 297 -11.38 -22.52 -30.63
CA GLU A 297 -11.33 -23.96 -30.86
C GLU A 297 -12.15 -24.76 -29.83
N GLN A 298 -12.24 -24.29 -28.58
CA GLN A 298 -12.94 -24.97 -27.49
C GLN A 298 -14.45 -24.75 -27.51
N VAL A 299 -14.91 -23.58 -27.95
CA VAL A 299 -16.34 -23.26 -28.00
C VAL A 299 -16.96 -23.86 -29.25
N ASN A 300 -17.81 -24.88 -29.08
CA ASN A 300 -18.56 -25.46 -30.19
C ASN A 300 -19.74 -24.55 -30.57
N PRO A 301 -19.81 -24.01 -31.80
CA PRO A 301 -20.89 -23.13 -32.24
C PRO A 301 -22.29 -23.75 -32.23
N ARG A 302 -22.39 -25.07 -32.11
CA ARG A 302 -23.67 -25.79 -32.06
C ARG A 302 -24.28 -25.84 -30.66
N ASP A 303 -23.48 -25.61 -29.63
CA ASP A 303 -23.87 -25.80 -28.23
C ASP A 303 -24.25 -24.47 -27.55
N VAL A 304 -24.09 -23.34 -28.26
CA VAL A 304 -24.30 -21.99 -27.72
C VAL A 304 -25.15 -21.14 -28.68
N GLU A 305 -26.00 -20.27 -28.11
CA GLU A 305 -26.83 -19.33 -28.89
C GLU A 305 -26.04 -18.09 -29.33
N ASP A 306 -25.13 -17.60 -28.48
CA ASP A 306 -24.24 -16.48 -28.76
C ASP A 306 -22.78 -16.97 -28.73
N LEU A 307 -22.27 -17.28 -29.92
CA LEU A 307 -20.90 -17.74 -30.10
C LEU A 307 -19.88 -16.69 -29.64
N SER A 308 -20.13 -15.40 -29.90
CA SER A 308 -19.18 -14.34 -29.55
C SER A 308 -19.03 -14.21 -28.05
N ASN A 309 -20.15 -14.21 -27.31
CA ASN A 309 -20.13 -14.12 -25.86
C ASN A 309 -19.53 -15.38 -25.20
N ALA A 310 -19.77 -16.56 -25.78
CA ALA A 310 -19.18 -17.80 -25.31
C ALA A 310 -17.65 -17.82 -25.48
N ILE A 311 -17.14 -17.37 -26.63
CA ILE A 311 -15.70 -17.23 -26.88
C ILE A 311 -15.09 -16.21 -25.92
N ASP A 312 -15.70 -15.03 -25.75
CA ASP A 312 -15.19 -14.01 -24.81
C ASP A 312 -15.12 -14.54 -23.36
N THR A 313 -16.14 -15.30 -22.94
CA THR A 313 -16.17 -15.92 -21.61
C THR A 313 -15.04 -16.94 -21.44
N GLU A 314 -14.81 -17.80 -22.44
CA GLU A 314 -13.75 -18.80 -22.39
C GLU A 314 -12.36 -18.16 -22.46
N PHE A 315 -12.19 -17.15 -23.33
CA PHE A 315 -10.99 -16.34 -23.41
C PHE A 315 -10.64 -15.70 -22.05
N LEU A 316 -11.62 -15.10 -21.37
CA LEU A 316 -11.39 -14.50 -20.06
C LEU A 316 -10.96 -15.54 -19.01
N ARG A 317 -11.58 -16.73 -19.02
CA ARG A 317 -11.22 -17.83 -18.12
C ARG A 317 -9.79 -18.29 -18.35
N GLN A 318 -9.41 -18.50 -19.60
CA GLN A 318 -8.05 -18.85 -20.00
C GLN A 318 -7.05 -17.78 -19.57
N LYS A 319 -7.40 -16.50 -19.73
CA LYS A 319 -6.55 -15.39 -19.32
C LYS A 319 -6.39 -15.29 -17.80
N ARG A 320 -7.47 -15.48 -17.03
CA ARG A 320 -7.40 -15.62 -15.56
C ARG A 320 -6.50 -16.78 -15.15
N ARG A 321 -6.63 -17.92 -15.81
CA ARG A 321 -5.78 -19.09 -15.57
C ARG A 321 -4.30 -18.79 -15.88
N PHE A 322 -4.02 -18.04 -16.95
CA PHE A 322 -2.67 -17.66 -17.35
C PHE A 322 -1.93 -16.84 -16.28
N TYR A 323 -2.61 -16.03 -15.47
CA TYR A 323 -1.97 -15.29 -14.36
C TYR A 323 -1.25 -16.22 -13.37
N PHE A 324 -1.72 -17.45 -13.23
CA PHE A 324 -1.25 -18.40 -12.22
C PHE A 324 -0.57 -19.62 -12.82
N GLU A 325 -0.99 -20.06 -14.01
CA GLU A 325 -0.50 -21.27 -14.68
C GLU A 325 0.35 -20.98 -15.93
N ASP A 326 0.88 -19.76 -16.12
CA ASP A 326 1.67 -19.33 -17.30
C ASP A 326 2.68 -20.37 -17.83
N ASN A 327 3.57 -20.87 -16.98
CA ASN A 327 4.60 -21.83 -17.35
C ASN A 327 4.02 -23.20 -17.73
N LEU A 328 2.80 -23.50 -17.31
CA LEU A 328 2.09 -24.73 -17.69
C LEU A 328 1.37 -24.58 -19.03
N MET A 329 1.16 -23.35 -19.50
CA MET A 329 0.50 -23.03 -20.77
C MET A 329 1.48 -22.84 -21.93
N ASP A 330 2.79 -22.73 -21.66
CA ASP A 330 3.89 -22.73 -22.65
C ASP A 330 3.72 -21.72 -23.80
N ILE A 331 3.16 -20.54 -23.50
CA ILE A 331 2.94 -19.45 -24.47
C ILE A 331 4.24 -18.67 -24.75
N GLY A 332 5.29 -18.90 -23.96
CA GLY A 332 6.58 -18.18 -24.06
C GLY A 332 6.59 -16.82 -23.38
N PHE A 333 5.51 -16.47 -22.67
CA PHE A 333 5.37 -15.29 -21.81
C PHE A 333 4.95 -15.72 -20.41
N THR A 334 5.09 -14.81 -19.46
CA THR A 334 4.70 -14.99 -18.07
C THR A 334 3.47 -14.16 -17.75
N GLY A 335 2.72 -14.53 -16.70
CA GLY A 335 1.59 -13.76 -16.21
C GLY A 335 1.97 -12.32 -15.84
N ARG A 336 3.25 -12.09 -15.49
CA ARG A 336 3.79 -10.76 -15.17
C ARG A 336 3.82 -9.83 -16.36
N ASP A 337 3.99 -10.36 -17.57
CA ASP A 337 4.06 -9.55 -18.78
C ASP A 337 2.73 -8.82 -19.07
N LEU A 338 1.61 -9.26 -18.46
CA LEU A 338 0.32 -8.57 -18.55
C LEU A 338 0.25 -7.28 -17.71
N TYR A 339 0.96 -7.23 -16.59
CA TYR A 339 0.85 -6.13 -15.62
C TYR A 339 2.18 -5.44 -15.32
N HIS A 340 3.27 -5.81 -16.00
CA HIS A 340 4.58 -5.23 -15.80
C HIS A 340 4.61 -3.74 -16.13
N GLU A 341 3.79 -3.26 -17.07
CA GLU A 341 3.79 -1.84 -17.50
C GLU A 341 3.04 -0.92 -16.52
N ILE A 342 2.24 -1.46 -15.61
CA ILE A 342 1.39 -0.66 -14.73
C ILE A 342 2.28 0.04 -13.68
N ASN A 343 2.43 1.35 -13.82
CA ASN A 343 3.19 2.19 -12.91
C ASN A 343 4.67 1.80 -12.77
N TYR A 344 5.24 1.04 -13.72
CA TYR A 344 6.65 0.67 -13.70
C TYR A 344 7.58 1.86 -13.52
N PRO A 345 7.40 3.00 -14.25
CA PRO A 345 8.28 4.16 -14.08
C PRO A 345 8.26 4.70 -12.65
N PHE A 346 7.07 4.87 -12.07
CA PHE A 346 6.93 5.33 -10.68
C PHE A 346 7.52 4.34 -9.67
N LEU A 347 7.20 3.05 -9.82
CA LEU A 347 7.67 2.01 -8.91
C LEU A 347 9.18 1.83 -8.99
N ASP A 348 9.76 1.98 -10.17
CA ASP A 348 11.20 1.95 -10.39
C ASP A 348 11.85 3.18 -9.74
N GLN A 349 11.35 4.39 -10.04
CA GLN A 349 11.84 5.62 -9.41
C GLN A 349 11.71 5.62 -7.88
N ARG A 350 10.66 5.02 -7.32
CA ARG A 350 10.44 4.96 -5.87
C ARG A 350 11.33 3.92 -5.18
N ASN A 351 11.39 2.70 -5.73
CA ASN A 351 11.88 1.51 -5.01
C ASN A 351 13.17 0.89 -5.58
N ASN A 352 13.74 1.39 -6.70
CA ASN A 352 14.91 0.76 -7.33
C ASN A 352 16.24 1.22 -6.68
N PRO A 353 16.95 0.34 -5.93
CA PRO A 353 18.23 0.70 -5.31
C PRO A 353 19.38 0.80 -6.33
N ASN A 354 19.19 0.32 -7.56
CA ASN A 354 20.23 0.34 -8.59
C ASN A 354 20.19 1.59 -9.47
N GLN A 355 19.15 2.42 -9.36
CA GLN A 355 19.06 3.67 -10.10
C GLN A 355 19.86 4.74 -9.38
N SER A 356 20.63 5.56 -10.12
CA SER A 356 21.32 6.69 -9.50
C SER A 356 20.29 7.66 -8.93
N GLU A 357 20.39 7.99 -7.64
CA GLU A 357 19.52 8.98 -6.99
C GLU A 357 19.47 10.30 -7.76
N GLU A 358 20.63 10.71 -8.29
CA GLU A 358 20.77 11.89 -9.13
C GLU A 358 19.96 11.80 -10.44
N GLY A 359 19.93 10.63 -11.08
CA GLY A 359 19.15 10.41 -12.31
C GLY A 359 17.65 10.49 -12.08
N VAL A 360 17.15 9.89 -10.99
CA VAL A 360 15.73 10.00 -10.60
C VAL A 360 15.37 11.44 -10.30
N LYS A 361 16.22 12.16 -9.55
CA LYS A 361 16.02 13.58 -9.25
C LYS A 361 15.94 14.42 -10.54
N GLU A 362 16.84 14.18 -11.49
CA GLU A 362 16.84 14.87 -12.80
C GLU A 362 15.57 14.57 -13.60
N GLU A 363 15.12 13.31 -13.64
CA GLU A 363 13.86 12.90 -14.28
C GLU A 363 12.65 13.58 -13.60
N THR A 364 12.62 13.62 -12.27
CA THR A 364 11.58 14.32 -11.52
C THR A 364 11.54 15.82 -11.85
N ILE A 365 12.70 16.48 -11.89
CA ILE A 365 12.79 17.90 -12.26
C ILE A 365 12.28 18.13 -13.69
N GLU A 366 12.67 17.26 -14.63
CA GLU A 366 12.19 17.33 -16.02
C GLU A 366 10.68 17.13 -16.10
N MET A 367 10.14 16.15 -15.41
CA MET A 367 8.70 15.88 -15.34
C MET A 367 7.92 17.08 -14.79
N ILE A 368 8.38 17.70 -13.68
CA ILE A 368 7.73 18.89 -13.11
C ILE A 368 7.85 20.09 -14.06
N ASN A 369 9.01 20.30 -14.67
CA ASN A 369 9.18 21.36 -15.66
C ASN A 369 8.28 21.13 -16.89
N GLY A 370 8.21 19.89 -17.36
CA GLY A 370 7.37 19.42 -18.46
C GLY A 370 5.88 19.63 -18.17
N TYR A 371 5.48 19.48 -16.90
CA TYR A 371 4.13 19.76 -16.46
C TYR A 371 3.71 21.19 -16.82
N PHE A 372 4.52 22.18 -16.44
CA PHE A 372 4.22 23.58 -16.73
C PHE A 372 4.69 24.04 -18.12
N SER A 373 5.57 23.31 -18.79
CA SER A 373 6.11 23.67 -20.11
C SER A 373 6.33 22.40 -20.95
N PRO A 374 5.29 21.91 -21.67
CA PRO A 374 5.38 20.70 -22.47
C PRO A 374 6.57 20.73 -23.45
N GLY A 375 7.33 19.64 -23.52
CA GLY A 375 8.56 19.54 -24.32
C GLY A 375 9.82 20.12 -23.67
N SER A 376 9.74 20.64 -22.45
CA SER A 376 10.91 20.99 -21.65
C SER A 376 11.75 19.75 -21.33
N SER A 377 13.02 19.77 -21.70
CA SER A 377 14.03 18.74 -21.33
C SER A 377 14.97 19.21 -20.21
N GLN A 378 14.58 20.26 -19.49
CA GLN A 378 15.41 20.86 -18.46
C GLN A 378 15.44 19.98 -17.20
N ARG A 379 16.61 19.41 -16.91
CA ARG A 379 16.87 18.49 -15.79
C ARG A 379 17.72 19.06 -14.66
N SER A 380 18.50 20.11 -14.94
CA SER A 380 19.48 20.64 -13.97
C SER A 380 18.97 21.79 -13.10
N GLU A 381 17.77 22.30 -13.39
CA GLU A 381 17.15 23.37 -12.63
C GLU A 381 15.62 23.21 -12.66
N LEU A 382 14.98 23.41 -11.52
CA LEU A 382 13.54 23.47 -11.37
C LEU A 382 13.08 24.90 -11.58
N ARG A 383 12.14 25.13 -12.50
CA ARG A 383 11.52 26.43 -12.70
C ARG A 383 10.32 26.60 -11.78
N LEU A 384 10.31 27.66 -10.98
CA LEU A 384 9.18 27.96 -10.10
C LEU A 384 8.12 28.75 -10.86
N TRP A 385 6.88 28.25 -10.82
CA TRP A 385 5.69 28.90 -11.36
C TRP A 385 4.77 29.32 -10.23
N GLN A 386 4.23 30.53 -10.35
CA GLN A 386 3.40 31.19 -9.35
C GLN A 386 2.03 31.47 -9.95
N ALA A 387 0.97 31.19 -9.21
CA ALA A 387 -0.41 31.45 -9.62
C ALA A 387 -1.02 32.56 -8.76
N HIS A 388 -1.39 33.68 -9.37
CA HIS A 388 -2.09 34.75 -8.66
C HIS A 388 -3.61 34.50 -8.68
N ASN A 389 -4.11 33.58 -7.86
CA ASN A 389 -5.55 33.40 -7.64
C ASN A 389 -5.88 32.84 -6.25
N TYR A 390 -6.98 33.34 -5.66
CA TYR A 390 -7.54 32.79 -4.43
C TYR A 390 -8.37 31.53 -4.71
N ARG A 391 -7.76 30.34 -4.52
CA ARG A 391 -8.29 28.97 -4.28
C ARG A 391 -9.55 28.45 -5.03
N SER A 392 -10.20 29.21 -5.91
CA SER A 392 -11.54 28.89 -6.44
C SER A 392 -11.63 28.75 -7.95
N LYS A 393 -10.59 29.17 -8.70
CA LYS A 393 -10.51 29.05 -10.17
C LYS A 393 -9.07 28.78 -10.62
N ASN A 394 -8.89 27.94 -11.63
CA ASN A 394 -7.59 27.75 -12.30
C ASN A 394 -7.02 29.12 -12.68
N SER A 395 -5.74 29.33 -12.44
CA SER A 395 -5.11 30.58 -12.85
C SER A 395 -5.11 30.67 -14.37
N LEU A 396 -5.57 31.79 -14.91
CA LEU A 396 -5.48 32.07 -16.35
C LEU A 396 -4.04 32.42 -16.77
N VAL A 397 -3.21 32.79 -15.78
CA VAL A 397 -1.83 33.22 -15.97
C VAL A 397 -0.93 32.61 -14.90
N LEU A 398 0.20 32.04 -15.31
CA LEU A 398 1.29 31.66 -14.41
C LEU A 398 2.49 32.56 -14.64
N ILE A 399 3.21 32.89 -13.57
CA ILE A 399 4.40 33.74 -13.63
C ILE A 399 5.59 32.95 -13.11
N SER A 400 6.72 33.03 -13.81
CA SER A 400 7.97 32.43 -13.37
C SER A 400 9.12 33.44 -13.48
N ARG A 401 9.83 33.65 -12.37
CA ARG A 401 11.05 34.48 -12.32
C ARG A 401 12.26 33.74 -11.75
N THR A 402 12.02 32.68 -10.99
CA THR A 402 13.02 31.96 -10.21
C THR A 402 13.29 30.59 -10.80
N LYS A 403 14.55 30.16 -10.69
CA LYS A 403 15.01 28.82 -11.01
C LYS A 403 15.84 28.30 -9.84
N ILE A 404 15.56 27.08 -9.43
CA ILE A 404 16.29 26.40 -8.36
C ILE A 404 17.23 25.39 -8.99
N PRO A 405 18.53 25.47 -8.76
CA PRO A 405 19.47 24.50 -9.28
C PRO A 405 19.31 23.15 -8.56
N LYS A 406 19.53 22.05 -9.28
CA LYS A 406 19.36 20.68 -8.74
C LYS A 406 20.23 20.32 -7.54
N TYR A 407 21.27 21.11 -7.24
CA TYR A 407 22.13 20.90 -6.07
C TYR A 407 21.51 21.44 -4.77
N ASP A 408 20.52 22.33 -4.87
CA ASP A 408 19.69 22.79 -3.74
C ASP A 408 18.46 21.89 -3.54
N LEU A 409 18.39 20.77 -4.28
CA LEU A 409 17.31 19.81 -4.25
C LEU A 409 17.86 18.41 -3.92
N GLU A 410 17.19 17.73 -3.00
CA GLU A 410 17.48 16.36 -2.61
C GLU A 410 16.28 15.45 -2.84
N ARG A 411 16.55 14.20 -3.24
CA ARG A 411 15.54 13.16 -3.23
C ARG A 411 15.54 12.51 -1.85
N LYS A 412 14.37 12.41 -1.24
CA LYS A 412 14.19 11.69 0.04
C LYS A 412 13.22 10.53 -0.16
N ILE A 413 13.48 9.42 0.51
CA ILE A 413 12.57 8.26 0.54
C ILE A 413 12.14 8.12 2.00
N PRO A 414 10.82 8.09 2.29
CA PRO A 414 10.37 7.86 3.64
C PRO A 414 10.80 6.47 4.10
N ASP A 415 11.17 6.35 5.37
CA ASP A 415 11.42 5.09 6.05
C ASP A 415 10.86 5.16 7.47
N LEU A 416 10.76 4.02 8.14
CA LEU A 416 10.38 3.98 9.55
C LEU A 416 11.49 4.55 10.43
N HIS A 417 11.08 5.13 11.55
CA HIS A 417 12.00 5.59 12.59
C HIS A 417 12.94 4.44 13.01
N PRO A 418 14.25 4.71 13.20
CA PRO A 418 15.25 3.67 13.48
C PRO A 418 14.85 2.68 14.59
N ASP A 419 14.26 3.15 15.69
CA ASP A 419 13.84 2.31 16.82
C ASP A 419 12.68 1.34 16.52
N ILE A 420 11.91 1.55 15.44
CA ILE A 420 10.79 0.67 15.05
C ILE A 420 10.93 0.08 13.65
N ARG A 421 11.97 0.46 12.89
CA ARG A 421 12.17 0.01 11.50
C ARG A 421 12.27 -1.51 11.36
N ASP A 422 12.81 -2.17 12.37
CA ASP A 422 12.92 -3.62 12.38
C ASP A 422 11.63 -4.33 12.85
N ALA A 423 10.65 -3.60 13.39
CA ALA A 423 9.41 -4.18 13.92
C ALA A 423 8.45 -4.65 12.82
N ILE A 424 8.36 -3.93 11.71
CA ILE A 424 7.40 -4.20 10.62
C ILE A 424 8.04 -4.05 9.24
N ASP A 425 7.50 -4.77 8.26
CA ASP A 425 7.90 -4.60 6.87
C ASP A 425 7.23 -3.34 6.30
N TYR A 426 7.98 -2.25 6.11
CA TYR A 426 7.50 -1.03 5.48
C TYR A 426 7.71 -1.06 3.96
N THR A 427 6.81 -0.44 3.22
CA THR A 427 7.03 -0.15 1.79
C THR A 427 6.67 1.31 1.55
N PRO A 428 7.65 2.14 1.15
CA PRO A 428 7.41 3.54 0.85
C PRO A 428 6.24 3.70 -0.12
N THR A 429 5.29 4.56 0.22
CA THR A 429 4.14 4.83 -0.65
C THR A 429 4.46 5.90 -1.69
N HIS A 430 5.39 6.77 -1.37
CA HIS A 430 5.84 7.90 -2.18
C HIS A 430 7.36 8.06 -2.04
N HIS A 431 7.93 8.93 -2.86
CA HIS A 431 9.23 9.54 -2.58
C HIS A 431 9.02 11.07 -2.51
N ALA A 432 10.04 11.82 -2.15
CA ALA A 432 9.93 13.27 -2.05
C ALA A 432 11.09 13.98 -2.74
N LEU A 433 10.78 15.16 -3.27
CA LEU A 433 11.76 16.14 -3.69
C LEU A 433 11.78 17.26 -2.65
N GLU A 434 12.94 17.47 -2.03
CA GLU A 434 13.12 18.42 -0.94
C GLU A 434 14.05 19.55 -1.36
N TYR A 435 13.62 20.79 -1.13
CA TYR A 435 14.46 21.97 -1.25
C TYR A 435 15.21 22.22 0.06
N ILE A 436 16.54 22.25 -0.04
CA ILE A 436 17.47 22.40 1.09
C ILE A 436 18.25 23.73 1.04
N GLY A 437 18.00 24.58 0.05
CA GLY A 437 18.68 25.87 -0.10
C GLY A 437 18.16 26.99 0.81
N GLY A 438 17.08 26.74 1.55
CA GLY A 438 16.39 27.71 2.41
C GLY A 438 16.76 27.61 3.89
N GLU A 439 16.07 28.39 4.74
CA GLU A 439 16.20 28.29 6.20
C GLU A 439 15.48 27.03 6.72
N THR A 440 14.36 26.66 6.08
CA THR A 440 13.59 25.47 6.42
C THR A 440 13.40 24.58 5.19
N PRO A 441 13.55 23.25 5.33
CA PRO A 441 13.35 22.34 4.20
C PRO A 441 11.89 22.37 3.74
N VAL A 442 11.70 22.46 2.43
CA VAL A 442 10.37 22.42 1.79
C VAL A 442 10.25 21.15 0.98
N ARG A 443 9.18 20.37 1.14
CA ARG A 443 9.11 19.01 0.61
C ARG A 443 7.88 18.77 -0.25
N LEU A 444 8.09 18.36 -1.50
CA LEU A 444 7.05 17.85 -2.38
C LEU A 444 6.97 16.33 -2.28
N LYS A 445 5.84 15.80 -1.80
CA LYS A 445 5.57 14.35 -1.83
C LYS A 445 5.12 13.93 -3.21
N ILE A 446 5.86 13.01 -3.83
CA ILE A 446 5.58 12.46 -5.15
C ILE A 446 4.93 11.10 -4.99
N THR A 447 3.59 11.13 -4.98
CA THR A 447 2.73 9.95 -4.96
C THR A 447 2.61 9.34 -6.36
N ARG A 448 1.92 8.20 -6.44
CA ARG A 448 1.63 7.54 -7.73
C ARG A 448 0.76 8.43 -8.61
N GLU A 449 -0.25 9.05 -8.02
CA GLU A 449 -1.23 9.93 -8.67
C GLU A 449 -0.52 11.15 -9.27
N LEU A 450 0.35 11.81 -8.49
CA LEU A 450 1.16 12.90 -8.99
C LEU A 450 2.11 12.44 -10.11
N SER A 451 2.77 11.29 -9.95
CA SER A 451 3.66 10.75 -10.99
C SER A 451 2.94 10.43 -12.30
N GLN A 452 1.72 9.87 -12.24
CA GLN A 452 0.88 9.65 -13.42
C GLN A 452 0.49 10.97 -14.09
N SER A 453 0.08 11.97 -13.30
CA SER A 453 -0.26 13.31 -13.79
C SER A 453 0.95 14.01 -14.44
N LEU A 454 2.14 13.83 -13.89
CA LEU A 454 3.39 14.33 -14.48
C LEU A 454 3.77 13.57 -15.78
N SER A 455 3.53 12.26 -15.83
CA SER A 455 3.89 11.40 -16.98
C SER A 455 2.91 11.50 -18.15
N ALA A 456 1.62 11.75 -17.89
CA ALA A 456 0.58 11.88 -18.91
C ALA A 456 0.82 13.06 -19.89
N LEU A 457 1.80 13.92 -19.60
CA LEU A 457 2.06 15.16 -20.32
C LEU A 457 3.02 15.04 -21.49
N ASP A 458 3.60 13.86 -21.71
CA ASP A 458 4.17 13.49 -23.02
C ASP A 458 3.09 13.49 -24.14
N ALA A 459 1.79 13.50 -23.77
CA ALA A 459 0.65 13.45 -24.71
C ALA A 459 -0.01 14.81 -25.04
N ASN A 460 0.56 15.96 -24.68
CA ASN A 460 0.04 17.29 -25.05
C ASN A 460 -1.39 17.59 -24.51
N VAL A 461 -1.70 17.14 -23.30
CA VAL A 461 -3.02 17.36 -22.66
C VAL A 461 -3.22 18.84 -22.30
N PRO A 462 -4.32 19.50 -22.74
CA PRO A 462 -4.63 20.88 -22.42
C PRO A 462 -4.72 21.13 -20.91
N TYR A 463 -4.19 22.26 -20.45
CA TYR A 463 -4.12 22.63 -19.03
C TYR A 463 -5.48 22.60 -18.31
N LEU A 464 -6.56 22.96 -19.00
CA LEU A 464 -7.92 23.02 -18.46
C LEU A 464 -8.55 21.64 -18.14
N VAL A 465 -7.97 20.55 -18.66
CA VAL A 465 -8.47 19.18 -18.48
C VAL A 465 -7.67 18.45 -17.38
N ARG A 466 -6.67 19.10 -16.81
CA ARG A 466 -5.81 18.51 -15.77
C ARG A 466 -6.49 18.55 -14.41
N ASP A 467 -6.14 17.58 -13.58
CA ASP A 467 -6.63 17.51 -12.22
C ASP A 467 -6.03 18.65 -11.38
N ARG A 468 -6.87 19.21 -10.50
CA ARG A 468 -6.59 20.42 -9.73
C ARG A 468 -5.77 20.13 -8.48
N GLU A 469 -5.92 18.94 -7.91
CA GLU A 469 -5.28 18.59 -6.65
C GLU A 469 -3.76 18.54 -6.81
N GLU A 470 -3.27 17.88 -7.85
CA GLU A 470 -1.85 17.79 -8.20
C GLU A 470 -1.27 19.15 -8.63
N GLU A 471 -2.04 19.96 -9.38
CA GLU A 471 -1.63 21.31 -9.75
C GLU A 471 -1.41 22.17 -8.50
N GLN A 472 -2.37 22.14 -7.58
CA GLN A 472 -2.31 22.89 -6.34
C GLN A 472 -1.11 22.47 -5.49
N GLN A 473 -0.86 21.16 -5.36
CA GLN A 473 0.29 20.64 -4.61
C GLN A 473 1.63 21.15 -5.19
N LEU A 474 1.77 21.16 -6.52
CA LEU A 474 2.97 21.68 -7.20
C LEU A 474 3.13 23.18 -6.98
N LEU A 475 2.06 23.96 -7.08
CA LEU A 475 2.09 25.42 -6.90
C LEU A 475 2.38 25.80 -5.44
N GLU A 476 1.78 25.13 -4.46
CA GLU A 476 2.06 25.35 -3.03
C GLU A 476 3.54 25.07 -2.71
N PHE A 477 4.09 23.98 -3.24
CA PHE A 477 5.52 23.69 -3.13
C PHE A 477 6.40 24.79 -3.74
N MET A 478 6.05 25.28 -4.93
CA MET A 478 6.80 26.35 -5.60
C MET A 478 6.67 27.70 -4.88
N GLU A 479 5.50 28.02 -4.35
CA GLU A 479 5.22 29.20 -3.52
C GLU A 479 6.08 29.20 -2.26
N GLU A 480 6.11 28.09 -1.51
CA GLU A 480 6.90 27.96 -0.29
C GLU A 480 8.40 28.12 -0.53
N ILE A 481 8.93 27.56 -1.63
CA ILE A 481 10.33 27.79 -2.01
C ILE A 481 10.55 29.27 -2.36
N GLU A 482 9.66 29.86 -3.16
CA GLU A 482 9.78 31.25 -3.62
C GLU A 482 9.84 32.23 -2.44
N TYR A 483 9.07 32.00 -1.37
CA TYR A 483 9.10 32.80 -0.14
C TYR A 483 10.47 32.82 0.56
N GLN A 484 11.29 31.78 0.37
CA GLN A 484 12.62 31.66 0.96
C GLN A 484 13.74 32.10 0.01
N THR A 485 13.42 32.39 -1.25
CA THR A 485 14.41 32.78 -2.26
C THR A 485 14.59 34.29 -2.33
N ASN A 486 15.85 34.72 -2.40
CA ASN A 486 16.18 36.12 -2.65
C ASN A 486 16.36 36.35 -4.16
N TYR A 487 15.74 37.41 -4.68
CA TYR A 487 15.84 37.80 -6.09
C TYR A 487 16.21 39.28 -6.23
N SER A 488 16.81 39.62 -7.37
CA SER A 488 17.12 41.01 -7.70
C SER A 488 15.84 41.77 -8.02
N GLU A 489 15.60 42.90 -7.35
CA GLU A 489 14.51 43.81 -7.66
C GLU A 489 14.80 44.68 -8.89
N VAL A 490 16.06 44.71 -9.35
CA VAL A 490 16.56 45.67 -10.34
C VAL A 490 16.77 45.04 -11.72
N GLU A 491 17.13 43.75 -11.75
CA GLU A 491 17.38 43.02 -13.00
C GLU A 491 16.78 41.62 -12.93
N GLY A 492 16.10 41.20 -14.00
CA GLY A 492 15.51 39.87 -14.02
C GLY A 492 14.80 39.51 -15.32
N ARG A 493 14.49 38.22 -15.46
CA ARG A 493 13.71 37.69 -16.59
C ARG A 493 12.46 37.03 -16.03
N ILE A 494 11.31 37.55 -16.41
CA ILE A 494 9.99 37.06 -16.01
C ILE A 494 9.37 36.36 -17.21
N LEU A 495 8.85 35.15 -16.99
CA LEU A 495 8.04 34.42 -17.95
C LEU A 495 6.59 34.52 -17.51
N ILE A 496 5.72 34.85 -18.45
CA ILE A 496 4.27 34.96 -18.24
C ILE A 496 3.63 33.94 -19.15
N LYS A 497 3.00 32.92 -18.58
CA LYS A 497 2.33 31.86 -19.33
C LYS A 497 0.82 32.05 -19.30
N ASN A 498 0.19 32.08 -20.46
CA ASN A 498 -1.26 31.95 -20.59
C ASN A 498 -1.62 30.46 -20.47
N THR A 499 -2.47 30.10 -19.50
CA THR A 499 -2.81 28.68 -19.27
C THR A 499 -3.85 28.14 -20.24
N GLU A 500 -4.64 29.01 -20.89
CA GLU A 500 -5.62 28.60 -21.90
C GLU A 500 -4.94 28.26 -23.23
N THR A 501 -4.01 29.10 -23.67
CA THR A 501 -3.32 28.91 -24.97
C THR A 501 -2.01 28.15 -24.85
N GLY A 502 -1.40 28.15 -23.67
CA GLY A 502 -0.06 27.61 -23.43
C GLY A 502 1.07 28.55 -23.83
N ASP A 503 0.76 29.72 -24.39
CA ASP A 503 1.75 30.70 -24.86
C ASP A 503 2.55 31.27 -23.69
N VAL A 504 3.85 31.47 -23.90
CA VAL A 504 4.77 32.03 -22.91
C VAL A 504 5.38 33.31 -23.45
N GLU A 505 5.05 34.44 -22.83
CA GLU A 505 5.70 35.71 -23.07
C GLU A 505 6.90 35.88 -22.13
N VAL A 506 7.95 36.53 -22.63
CA VAL A 506 9.15 36.82 -21.86
C VAL A 506 9.29 38.32 -21.67
N LEU A 507 9.47 38.72 -20.42
CA LEU A 507 9.66 40.09 -20.00
C LEU A 507 11.00 40.25 -19.31
N GLU A 508 11.84 41.13 -19.84
CA GLU A 508 13.13 41.52 -19.25
C GLU A 508 12.94 42.78 -18.39
N VAL A 509 13.49 42.75 -17.18
CA VAL A 509 13.50 43.87 -16.23
C VAL A 509 14.95 44.36 -16.09
N HIS A 510 15.16 45.66 -16.29
CA HIS A 510 16.42 46.36 -16.03
C HIS A 510 16.16 47.79 -15.53
N ASP A 511 16.56 48.13 -14.30
CA ASP A 511 16.45 49.48 -13.73
C ASP A 511 15.06 50.12 -13.98
N ASP A 512 13.99 49.45 -13.54
CA ASP A 512 12.57 49.84 -13.73
C ASP A 512 12.09 49.91 -15.19
N ARG A 513 12.85 49.39 -16.15
CA ARG A 513 12.44 49.27 -17.55
C ARG A 513 12.04 47.84 -17.87
N TYR A 514 10.85 47.72 -18.45
CA TYR A 514 10.28 46.46 -18.90
C TYR A 514 10.40 46.35 -20.42
N ARG A 515 10.99 45.27 -20.92
CA ARG A 515 11.05 44.95 -22.34
C ARG A 515 10.42 43.59 -22.59
N VAL A 516 9.39 43.56 -23.43
CA VAL A 516 8.79 42.31 -23.90
C VAL A 516 9.64 41.78 -25.06
N ASP A 517 10.20 40.57 -24.89
CA ASP A 517 10.86 39.84 -25.99
C ASP A 517 9.77 39.08 -26.76
N VAL A 518 9.35 39.65 -27.90
CA VAL A 518 8.39 39.01 -28.79
C VAL A 518 9.17 38.00 -29.64
N ARG A 519 9.08 36.71 -29.29
CA ARG A 519 9.66 35.61 -30.09
C ARG A 519 8.60 34.86 -30.85
#